data_AF-A0A2D6LAE6-F1
#
_entry.id   AF-A0A2D6LAE6-F1
#
_cell.length_a   1.000
_cell.length_b   1.000
_cell.length_c   1.000
_cell.angle_alpha   90.00
_cell.angle_beta   90.00
_cell.angle_gamma   90.00
#
_symmetry.space_group_name_H-M   'P 1'
#
loop_
_entity.id
_entity.type
_entity.pdbx_description
1 polymer ?
#
loop_
_entity_poly.entity_id
_entity_poly.type
_entity_poly.pdbx_seq_one_letter_code
_entity_poly.pdbx_strand_id
1 'polypeptide(L)'
;MIALIVGIICVVFAVYSVLPIEGWGLRWWDEVLLVLKGGVPLVALFIGLIAVLIGVADIRDRIEAKKEEEEEEKAEESESSEADSPSPESAERDS
;
A
#
# COMPACT_ATOMS: atom_id res chain seq x y z
N MET A 1 1.36 0.11 41.09
CA MET A 1 2.72 0.72 40.98
C MET A 1 3.81 -0.31 40.69
N ILE A 2 3.75 -1.51 41.28
CA ILE A 2 4.71 -2.61 41.02
C ILE A 2 4.88 -2.93 39.51
N ALA A 3 3.79 -3.02 38.74
CA ALA A 3 3.86 -3.36 37.31
C ALA A 3 4.68 -2.35 36.48
N LEU A 4 4.56 -1.05 36.75
CA LEU A 4 5.35 -0.02 36.07
C LEU A 4 6.83 -0.07 36.47
N ILE A 5 7.11 -0.36 37.75
CA ILE A 5 8.48 -0.49 38.24
C ILE A 5 9.16 -1.72 37.63
N VAL A 6 8.47 -2.87 37.60
CA VAL A 6 8.96 -4.09 36.95
C VAL A 6 9.17 -3.88 35.47
N GLY A 7 8.23 -3.22 34.79
CA GLY A 7 8.36 -2.87 33.38
C GLY A 7 9.60 -2.01 33.10
N ILE A 8 9.81 -0.95 33.89
CA ILE A 8 10.99 -0.09 33.76
C ILE A 8 12.29 -0.86 34.01
N ILE A 9 12.35 -1.73 35.02
CA ILE A 9 13.53 -2.56 35.30
C ILE A 9 13.81 -3.50 34.13
N CYS A 10 12.79 -4.14 33.56
CA CYS A 10 12.93 -5.00 32.38
C CYS A 10 13.43 -4.22 31.16
N VAL A 11 12.94 -2.99 30.93
CA VAL A 11 13.39 -2.16 29.80
C VAL A 11 14.86 -1.76 29.98
N VAL A 12 15.25 -1.30 31.17
CA VAL A 12 16.65 -0.94 31.45
C VAL A 12 17.57 -2.16 31.32
N PHE A 13 17.13 -3.32 31.80
CA PHE A 13 17.87 -4.58 31.65
C PHE A 13 17.98 -5.02 30.19
N ALA A 14 16.92 -4.88 29.39
CA ALA A 14 16.95 -5.19 27.96
C ALA A 14 17.94 -4.28 27.22
N VAL A 15 17.90 -2.97 27.48
CA VAL A 15 18.85 -2.01 26.89
C VAL A 15 20.28 -2.31 27.34
N TYR A 16 20.49 -2.63 28.62
CA TYR A 16 21.80 -2.98 29.16
C TYR A 16 22.35 -4.29 28.57
N SER A 17 21.50 -5.30 28.35
CA SER A 17 21.89 -6.59 27.77
C SER A 17 22.26 -6.48 26.28
N VAL A 18 21.66 -5.52 25.59
CA VAL A 18 21.90 -5.23 24.16
C VAL A 18 23.15 -4.36 23.96
N LEU A 19 23.61 -3.63 24.98
CA LEU A 19 24.76 -2.74 24.88
C LEU A 19 26.09 -3.53 24.80
N PRO A 20 26.92 -3.33 23.77
CA PRO A 20 28.21 -4.02 23.62
C PRO A 20 29.28 -3.33 24.49
N ILE A 21 29.26 -3.58 25.80
CA ILE A 21 30.27 -3.05 26.74
C ILE A 21 31.46 -4.01 26.80
N GLU A 22 32.62 -3.57 26.31
CA GLU A 22 33.83 -4.36 26.00
C GLU A 22 34.54 -5.04 27.19
N GLY A 23 34.04 -4.87 28.43
CA GLY A 23 34.68 -5.43 29.62
C GLY A 23 33.92 -6.59 30.28
N TRP A 24 32.61 -6.45 30.48
CA TRP A 24 31.79 -7.29 31.38
C TRP A 24 30.38 -7.57 30.81
N GLY A 25 30.11 -7.20 29.54
CA GLY A 25 28.79 -7.31 28.92
C GLY A 25 28.49 -8.71 28.37
N LEU A 26 27.24 -9.16 28.53
CA LEU A 26 26.78 -10.49 28.08
C LEU A 26 26.86 -10.71 26.54
N ARG A 27 27.24 -9.69 25.74
CA ARG A 27 27.41 -9.77 24.27
C ARG A 27 26.19 -10.30 23.52
N TRP A 28 25.00 -10.22 24.10
CA TRP A 28 23.74 -10.67 23.50
C TRP A 28 23.33 -9.92 22.22
N TRP A 29 24.10 -8.92 21.81
CA TRP A 29 23.95 -8.24 20.53
C TRP A 29 23.98 -9.22 19.34
N ASP A 30 24.90 -10.19 19.36
CA ASP A 30 25.01 -11.17 18.27
C ASP A 30 23.82 -12.13 18.23
N GLU A 31 23.35 -12.61 19.39
CA GLU A 31 22.18 -13.46 19.52
C GLU A 31 20.88 -12.72 19.15
N VAL A 32 20.75 -11.44 19.52
CA VAL A 32 19.61 -10.59 19.14
C VAL A 32 19.60 -10.37 17.64
N LEU A 33 20.76 -10.09 17.02
CA LEU A 33 20.87 -9.99 15.57
C LEU A 33 20.54 -11.32 14.88
N LEU A 34 20.90 -12.45 15.48
CA LEU A 34 20.58 -13.78 14.94
C LEU A 34 19.08 -14.09 15.00
N VAL A 35 18.43 -13.77 16.12
CA VAL A 35 16.96 -13.88 16.27
C VAL A 35 16.25 -12.91 15.33
N LEU A 36 16.72 -11.67 15.21
CA LEU A 36 16.14 -10.68 14.29
C LEU A 36 16.33 -11.14 12.84
N LYS A 37 17.51 -11.63 12.47
CA LYS A 37 17.79 -12.18 11.15
C LYS A 37 16.97 -13.43 10.82
N GLY A 38 16.56 -14.21 11.83
CA GLY A 38 15.63 -15.33 11.66
C GLY A 38 14.15 -14.93 11.63
N GLY A 39 13.76 -13.97 12.47
CA GLY A 39 12.36 -13.52 12.62
C GLY A 39 11.90 -12.54 11.55
N VAL A 40 12.77 -11.62 11.12
CA VAL A 40 12.49 -10.65 10.05
C VAL A 40 12.06 -11.31 8.75
N PRO A 41 12.76 -12.31 8.19
CA PRO A 41 12.33 -12.94 6.94
C PRO A 41 11.01 -13.70 7.10
N LEU A 42 10.72 -14.27 8.28
CA LEU A 42 9.43 -14.93 8.54
C LEU A 42 8.28 -13.91 8.53
N VAL A 43 8.41 -12.81 9.29
CA VAL A 43 7.41 -11.74 9.32
C VAL A 43 7.27 -11.06 7.96
N ALA A 44 8.39 -10.81 7.27
CA ALA A 44 8.40 -10.23 5.93
C ALA A 44 7.71 -11.15 4.90
N LEU A 45 7.84 -12.48 5.03
CA LEU A 45 7.12 -13.43 4.19
C LEU A 45 5.60 -13.32 4.44
N PHE A 46 5.16 -13.28 5.70
CA PHE A 46 3.74 -13.16 6.03
C PHE A 46 3.16 -11.82 5.56
N ILE A 47 3.84 -10.70 5.85
CA ILE A 47 3.41 -9.37 5.40
C ILE A 47 3.44 -9.28 3.87
N GLY A 48 4.47 -9.84 3.22
CA GLY A 48 4.60 -9.87 1.77
C GLY A 48 3.50 -10.67 1.09
N LEU A 49 3.13 -11.84 1.63
CA LEU A 49 2.00 -12.62 1.14
C LEU A 49 0.69 -11.83 1.23
N ILE A 50 0.43 -11.20 2.38
CA ILE A 50 -0.78 -10.38 2.57
C ILE A 50 -0.76 -9.18 1.60
N ALA A 51 0.38 -8.52 1.44
CA ALA A 51 0.53 -7.37 0.55
C ALA A 51 0.33 -7.72 -0.93
N VAL A 52 0.77 -8.91 -1.37
CA VAL A 52 0.51 -9.38 -2.75
C VAL A 52 -0.99 -9.63 -2.96
N LEU A 53 -1.68 -10.24 -2.00
CA LEU A 53 -3.13 -10.49 -2.11
C LEU A 53 -3.93 -9.18 -2.18
N ILE A 54 -3.61 -8.22 -1.33
CA ILE A 54 -4.25 -6.89 -1.35
C ILE A 54 -3.86 -6.13 -2.61
N GLY A 55 -2.59 -6.14 -2.99
CA GLY A 55 -2.09 -5.42 -4.16
C GLY A 55 -2.69 -5.92 -5.48
N VAL A 56 -2.88 -7.24 -5.63
CA VAL A 56 -3.54 -7.78 -6.84
C VAL A 56 -5.01 -7.36 -6.89
N ALA A 57 -5.72 -7.37 -5.76
CA ALA A 57 -7.11 -6.90 -5.71
C ALA A 57 -7.22 -5.39 -6.01
N ASP A 58 -6.37 -4.57 -5.38
CA ASP A 58 -6.32 -3.11 -5.56
C ASP A 58 -5.95 -2.71 -6.99
N ILE A 59 -5.02 -3.43 -7.63
CA ILE A 59 -4.65 -3.20 -9.04
C ILE A 59 -5.80 -3.52 -9.99
N ARG A 60 -6.54 -4.62 -9.75
CA ARG A 60 -7.68 -4.96 -10.61
C ARG A 60 -8.80 -3.94 -10.46
N ASP A 61 -9.09 -3.51 -9.23
CA ASP A 61 -10.10 -2.47 -8.95
C ASP A 61 -9.73 -1.14 -9.62
N ARG A 62 -8.45 -0.73 -9.57
CA ARG A 62 -7.95 0.47 -10.26
C ARG A 62 -8.04 0.40 -11.79
N ILE A 63 -7.80 -0.77 -12.37
CA ILE A 63 -7.85 -0.95 -13.83
C ILE A 63 -9.32 -0.94 -14.29
N GLU A 64 -10.22 -1.56 -13.53
CA GLU A 64 -11.66 -1.57 -13.83
C GLU A 64 -12.25 -0.16 -13.69
N ALA A 65 -11.92 0.57 -12.62
CA ALA A 65 -12.33 1.96 -12.44
C ALA A 65 -11.81 2.87 -13.55
N LYS A 66 -10.55 2.72 -13.97
CA LYS A 66 -10.01 3.48 -15.11
C LYS A 66 -10.71 3.16 -16.44
N LYS A 67 -11.19 1.92 -16.60
CA LYS A 67 -11.86 1.49 -17.82
C LYS A 67 -13.31 2.02 -17.88
N GLU A 68 -13.99 2.13 -16.75
CA GLU A 68 -15.30 2.79 -16.67
C GLU A 68 -15.18 4.30 -16.94
N GLU A 69 -14.16 4.98 -16.39
CA GLU A 69 -13.89 6.40 -16.68
C GLU A 69 -13.62 6.65 -18.19
N GLU A 70 -12.87 5.77 -18.85
CA GLU A 70 -12.61 5.89 -20.31
C GLU A 70 -13.83 5.57 -21.18
N GLU A 71 -14.75 4.71 -20.72
CA GLU A 71 -16.00 4.40 -21.44
C GLU A 71 -17.04 5.52 -21.29
N GLU A 72 -17.11 6.20 -20.15
CA GLU A 72 -17.97 7.37 -19.96
C GLU A 72 -17.50 8.58 -20.79
N GLU A 73 -16.19 8.90 -20.79
CA GLU A 73 -15.65 10.01 -21.60
C GLU A 73 -15.90 9.79 -23.11
N LYS A 74 -15.82 8.55 -23.58
CA LYS A 74 -16.03 8.20 -24.99
C LYS A 74 -17.51 8.20 -25.37
N ALA A 75 -18.41 7.95 -24.43
CA ALA A 75 -19.86 8.06 -24.65
C ALA A 75 -20.28 9.53 -24.77
N GLU A 76 -19.77 10.41 -23.91
CA GLU A 76 -20.06 11.85 -23.96
C GLU A 76 -19.52 12.52 -25.25
N GLU A 77 -18.34 12.10 -25.74
CA GLU A 77 -17.80 12.61 -27.01
C GLU A 77 -18.65 12.17 -28.23
N SER A 78 -19.29 11.00 -28.16
CA SER A 78 -20.17 10.51 -29.22
C SER A 78 -21.51 11.26 -29.29
N GLU A 79 -22.10 11.63 -28.14
CA GLU A 79 -23.36 12.41 -28.09
C GLU A 79 -23.17 13.88 -28.49
N SER A 80 -22.00 14.48 -28.21
CA SER A 80 -21.72 15.85 -28.65
C SER A 80 -21.46 15.97 -30.16
N SER A 81 -21.13 14.87 -30.85
CA SER A 81 -20.85 14.86 -32.30
C SER A 81 -22.10 14.69 -33.18
N GLU A 82 -23.17 14.09 -32.65
CA GLU A 82 -24.43 13.85 -33.39
C GLU A 82 -25.43 15.01 -33.28
N ALA A 83 -25.21 15.94 -32.33
CA ALA A 83 -26.06 17.11 -32.13
C ALA A 83 -25.74 18.32 -33.06
N ASP A 84 -24.65 18.28 -33.84
CA ASP A 84 -24.19 19.40 -34.68
C ASP A 84 -24.29 19.13 -36.20
N SER A 85 -25.02 18.11 -36.65
CA SER A 85 -25.31 17.95 -38.09
C SER A 85 -26.58 18.73 -38.47
N PRO A 86 -26.50 19.89 -39.17
CA PRO A 86 -27.69 20.54 -39.68
C PRO A 86 -28.19 19.75 -40.90
N SER A 87 -29.41 19.22 -40.76
CA SER A 87 -30.14 18.51 -41.81
C SER A 87 -30.22 19.33 -43.12
N PRO A 88 -30.02 18.72 -44.31
CA PRO A 88 -30.08 19.41 -45.60
C PRO A 88 -31.54 19.55 -46.06
N GLU A 89 -32.32 20.44 -45.46
CA GLU A 89 -33.71 20.66 -45.90
C GLU A 89 -34.11 22.14 -45.79
N SER A 90 -33.50 23.01 -46.60
CA SER A 90 -34.02 24.39 -46.79
C SER A 90 -33.67 25.03 -48.15
N ALA A 91 -33.06 24.31 -49.10
CA ALA A 91 -32.59 24.90 -50.36
C ALA A 91 -33.66 24.99 -51.48
N GLU A 92 -34.89 24.51 -51.27
CA GLU A 92 -35.96 24.58 -52.30
C GLU A 92 -37.29 25.05 -51.71
N ARG A 93 -37.41 26.36 -51.48
CA ARG A 93 -38.71 27.07 -51.60
C ARG A 93 -38.55 28.59 -51.57
N ASP A 94 -37.71 29.11 -52.47
CA ASP A 94 -37.80 30.50 -52.93
C ASP A 94 -37.78 30.46 -54.47
N SER A 95 -38.94 30.17 -55.06
CA SER A 95 -39.27 30.31 -56.50
C SER A 95 -40.78 30.34 -56.68
#